data_AF-A0AAU1EMW9-F1
#
_entry.id   AF-A0AAU1EMW9-F1
#
_cell.length_a   1.000
_cell.length_b   1.000
_cell.length_c   1.000
_cell.angle_alpha   90.00
_cell.angle_beta   90.00
_cell.angle_gamma   90.00
#
_symmetry.space_group_name_H-M   'P 1'
#
loop_
_entity.id
_entity.type
_entity.pdbx_description
1 polymer ?
#
loop_
_entity_poly.entity_id
_entity_poly.type
_entity_poly.pdbx_seq_one_letter_code
_entity_poly.pdbx_strand_id
1 'polypeptide(L)' 'MKQSTYECLVVGVDGSDASLTALRWSATQARLLRTHVVAVHVWLPTGTHRAPYASPAELPSPEQDRRRAA' A
#
# COMPACT_ATOMS: atom_id res chain seq x y z
N MET A 1 -21.50 18.20 -14.69
CA MET A 1 -20.23 17.43 -14.66
C MET A 1 -20.00 16.97 -13.24
N LYS A 2 -20.19 15.66 -12.92
CA LYS A 2 -19.89 15.16 -11.57
C LYS A 2 -18.37 15.06 -11.46
N GLN A 3 -17.75 16.01 -10.77
CA GLN A 3 -16.34 15.90 -10.40
C GLN A 3 -16.22 14.64 -9.53
N SER A 4 -15.46 13.64 -9.96
CA SER A 4 -15.19 12.46 -9.15
C SER A 4 -14.34 12.92 -7.97
N THR A 5 -14.99 13.19 -6.84
CA THR A 5 -14.30 13.45 -5.59
C THR A 5 -13.59 12.17 -5.17
N TYR A 6 -12.29 12.23 -4.89
CA TYR A 6 -11.54 11.10 -4.37
C TYR A 6 -12.12 10.70 -3.00
N GLU A 7 -12.80 9.55 -2.96
CA GLU A 7 -13.49 9.06 -1.75
C GLU A 7 -12.52 8.80 -0.60
N CYS A 8 -11.34 8.24 -0.90
CA CYS A 8 -10.19 8.20 0.00
C CYS A 8 -8.88 8.04 -0.78
N LEU A 9 -7.75 8.29 -0.11
CA LEU A 9 -6.43 7.91 -0.58
C LEU A 9 -6.00 6.61 0.13
N VAL A 10 -5.74 5.55 -0.63
CA VAL A 10 -5.26 4.27 -0.09
C VAL A 10 -3.73 4.23 -0.16
N VAL A 11 -3.08 3.87 0.94
CA VAL A 11 -1.61 3.82 1.05
C VAL A 11 -1.17 2.50 1.64
N GLY A 12 -0.33 1.76 0.90
CA GLY A 12 0.35 0.58 1.43
C GLY A 12 1.45 0.97 2.42
N VAL A 13 1.47 0.33 3.58
CA VAL A 13 2.53 0.51 4.60
C VAL A 13 3.18 -0.83 4.88
N ASP A 14 4.51 -0.90 4.87
CA ASP A 14 5.28 -2.12 5.15
C ASP A 14 6.34 -1.92 6.25
N GLY A 15 6.42 -0.70 6.80
CA GLY A 15 7.39 -0.31 7.85
C GLY A 15 8.70 0.25 7.31
N SER A 16 8.92 0.26 5.99
CA SER A 16 10.07 0.93 5.38
C SER A 16 9.96 2.46 5.46
N ASP A 17 11.10 3.16 5.45
CA ASP A 17 11.16 4.62 5.41
C ASP A 17 10.43 5.21 4.19
N ALA A 18 10.49 4.51 3.06
CA ALA A 18 9.77 4.87 1.86
C ALA A 18 8.25 4.81 2.05
N SER A 19 7.74 3.74 2.67
CA SER A 19 6.31 3.62 2.97
C SER A 19 5.83 4.71 3.94
N LEU A 20 6.65 5.08 4.92
CA LEU A 20 6.36 6.18 5.85
C LEU A 20 6.38 7.54 5.15
N THR A 21 7.28 7.74 4.18
CA THR A 21 7.32 8.95 3.34
C THR A 21 6.06 9.06 2.49
N ALA A 22 5.63 7.95 1.86
CA ALA A 22 4.38 7.89 1.10
C ALA A 22 3.15 8.19 1.98
N LEU A 23 3.13 7.69 3.22
CA LEU A 23 2.06 7.97 4.18
C LEU A 23 1.99 9.47 4.55
N ARG A 24 3.13 10.10 4.81
CA ARG A 24 3.20 11.54 5.13
C ARG A 24 2.74 12.42 3.96
N TRP A 25 3.18 12.06 2.74
CA TRP A 25 2.74 12.74 1.52
C TRP A 25 1.22 12.62 1.36
N SER A 26 0.69 11.42 1.53
CA SER A 26 -0.75 11.15 1.38
C SER A 26 -1.59 11.89 2.42
N ALA A 27 -1.11 12.02 3.66
CA ALA A 27 -1.77 12.83 4.68
C ALA A 27 -1.85 14.31 4.26
N THR A 28 -0.79 14.84 3.65
CA THR A 28 -0.79 16.20 3.10
C THR A 28 -1.81 16.34 1.97
N GLN A 29 -1.85 15.37 1.05
CA GLN A 29 -2.82 15.38 -0.07
C GLN A 29 -4.26 15.24 0.40
N ALA A 30 -4.53 14.38 1.38
CA ALA A 30 -5.86 14.17 1.92
C ALA A 30 -6.46 15.47 2.49
N ARG A 31 -5.62 16.30 3.14
CA ARG A 31 -6.03 17.64 3.62
C ARG A 31 -6.40 18.58 2.47
N LEU A 32 -5.65 18.58 1.38
CA LEU A 32 -5.92 19.41 0.20
C LEU A 32 -7.19 18.97 -0.52
N LEU A 33 -7.40 17.66 -0.62
CA LEU A 33 -8.54 17.04 -1.29
C LEU A 33 -9.79 16.93 -0.40
N ARG A 34 -9.70 17.35 0.87
CA ARG A 34 -10.76 17.21 1.88
C ARG A 34 -11.29 15.78 1.97
N THR A 35 -10.36 14.83 1.95
CA THR A 35 -10.64 13.39 2.05
C THR A 35 -9.79 12.77 3.18
N HIS A 36 -9.90 11.46 3.38
CA HIS A 36 -9.17 10.72 4.39
C HIS A 36 -8.17 9.73 3.77
N VAL A 37 -7.21 9.29 4.58
CA VAL A 37 -6.23 8.27 4.19
C VAL A 37 -6.62 6.93 4.79
N VAL A 38 -6.58 5.89 3.98
CA VAL A 38 -6.69 4.49 4.42
C VAL A 38 -5.31 3.85 4.29
N ALA A 39 -4.65 3.63 5.43
CA ALA A 39 -3.38 2.90 5.48
C ALA A 39 -3.65 1.39 5.52
N VAL A 40 -3.00 0.64 4.64
CA VAL A 40 -3.16 -0.81 4.50
C VAL A 40 -1.81 -1.48 4.71
N HIS A 41 -1.74 -2.35 5.72
CA HIS A 41 -0.59 -3.22 5.94
C HIS A 41 -0.98 -4.65 5.56
N VAL A 42 -0.15 -5.31 4.75
CA VAL A 42 -0.35 -6.71 4.37
C VAL A 42 0.71 -7.55 5.06
N TRP A 43 0.27 -8.55 5.82
CA TRP A 43 1.14 -9.61 6.32
C TRP A 43 0.98 -10.85 5.46
N LEU A 44 2.08 -11.58 5.27
CA LEU A 44 2.04 -12.92 4.72
C LEU A 44 1.60 -13.87 5.84
N PRO A 45 0.51 -14.66 5.65
CA PRO A 45 0.17 -15.70 6.60
C PRO A 45 1.35 -16.69 6.71
N THR A 46 1.60 -17.17 7.93
CA THR A 46 2.66 -18.17 8.21
C THR A 46 2.44 -19.53 7.54
N GLY A 47 1.31 -19.72 6.83
CA GLY A 47 0.98 -20.92 6.07
C GLY A 47 0.78 -20.65 4.58
N THR A 48 0.89 -21.71 3.77
CA THR A 48 0.71 -21.69 2.31
C THR A 48 -0.76 -21.59 1.90
N HIS A 49 -1.48 -20.58 2.37
CA HIS A 49 -2.79 -20.25 1.80
C HIS A 49 -2.58 -19.43 0.53
N ARG A 50 -2.32 -20.11 -0.58
CA ARG A 50 -2.35 -19.50 -1.91
C ARG A 50 -3.77 -19.52 -2.45
N ALA A 51 -4.20 -18.41 -3.04
CA ALA A 51 -5.43 -18.41 -3.82
C ALA A 51 -5.28 -19.36 -5.03
N PRO A 52 -6.34 -20.09 -5.45
CA PRO A 52 -6.26 -21.07 -6.54
C PRO A 52 -5.81 -20.48 -7.89
N TYR A 53 -5.97 -19.17 -8.06
CA TYR A 53 -5.60 -18.41 -9.25
C TYR A 53 -4.22 -17.72 -9.13
N ALA A 54 -3.53 -17.81 -7.99
CA ALA A 54 -2.22 -17.21 -7.83
C ALA A 54 -1.17 -18.01 -8.61
N SER A 55 -0.50 -17.34 -9.56
CA SER A 55 0.60 -17.95 -10.34
C SER A 55 1.71 -18.49 -9.42
N PRO A 56 2.37 -19.62 -9.78
CA PRO A 56 3.54 -20.12 -9.07
C PRO A 56 4.75 -19.18 -9.10
N ALA A 57 4.69 -18.08 -9.87
CA ALA A 57 5.75 -17.09 -9.93
C ALA A 57 6.28 -16.78 -8.52
N GLU A 58 7.62 -16.79 -8.38
CA GLU A 58 8.27 -16.46 -7.13
C GLU A 58 7.82 -15.06 -6.73
N LEU A 59 7.06 -15.00 -5.64
CA LEU A 59 6.78 -13.73 -4.99
C LEU A 59 8.14 -13.15 -4.59
N PRO A 60 8.39 -11.86 -4.83
CA PRO A 60 9.57 -11.22 -4.29
C PRO A 60 9.63 -11.48 -2.79
N SER A 61 10.81 -11.78 -2.28
CA SER A 61 11.01 -11.84 -0.84
C SER A 61 10.68 -10.48 -0.21
N PRO A 62 10.24 -10.44 1.06
CA PRO A 62 9.99 -9.19 1.76
C PRO A 62 11.20 -8.21 1.74
N GLU A 63 12.42 -8.75 1.68
CA GLU A 63 13.65 -7.98 1.52
C GLU A 63 13.75 -7.32 0.13
N GLN A 64 13.38 -8.04 -0.93
CA GLN A 64 13.39 -7.51 -2.30
C GLN A 64 12.33 -6.42 -2.49
N ASP A 65 11.14 -6.59 -1.90
CA ASP A 65 10.10 -5.56 -1.92
C ASP A 65 10.57 -4.29 -1.19
N ARG A 66 11.16 -4.43 0.00
CA ARG A 66 11.75 -3.31 0.74
C ARG A 66 12.82 -2.58 -0.07
N ARG A 67 13.67 -3.30 -0.80
CA ARG A 67 14.71 -2.72 -1.66
C ARG A 67 14.16 -1.95 -2.87
N ARG A 68 13.01 -2.37 -3.42
CA ARG A 68 12.35 -1.64 -4.52
C ARG A 68 11.64 -0.36 -4.04
N ALA A 69 11.25 -0.34 -2.77
CA ALA A 69 10.59 0.81 -2.17
C ALA A 69 11.57 1.93 -1.77
N ALA A 70 12.82 1.57 -1.39
CA ALA A 70 13.88 2.51 -1.00
C ALA A 70 14.40 3.36 -2.16
#